data_AF-A0A8T4UVJ6-F1
#
_entry.id   AF-A0A8T4UVJ6-F1
#
_cell.length_a   1.000
_cell.length_b   1.000
_cell.length_c   1.000
_cell.angle_alpha   90.00
_cell.angle_beta   90.00
_cell.angle_gamma   90.00
#
_symmetry.space_group_name_H-M   'P 1'
#
loop_
_entity.id
_entity.type
_entity.pdbx_description
1 polymer ?
#
loop_
_entity_poly.entity_id
_entity_poly.type
_entity_poly.pdbx_seq_one_letter_code
_entity_poly.pdbx_strand_id
1 'polypeptide(L)'
;MYQQYQTLEELWNVVNELNQELFPENSLKPILGNGKTFRPKVMFVFINPTHVNISSDQNWQGPRFPVIGTKPIWRIFHHAGMFDDELIEKINNSKSWSLEFTDKVLNFLKLKSFYFTNIVKWTGPDATLPNSEKIKIFLPILEREIEIVQPQYIVTFGLIPFENMTHQKIKLIDYYSEIIKSQKLRVFDMEYNGFKTKIIPCYFPVGRGDPKKAVEILKLIDSL
;
A
#
# COMPACT_ATOMS: atom_id res chain seq x y z
N MET A 1 -16.22 -15.17 0.33
CA MET A 1 -15.34 -16.16 1.00
C MET A 1 -14.79 -15.61 2.31
N TYR A 2 -14.21 -14.41 2.33
CA TYR A 2 -13.54 -13.86 3.53
C TYR A 2 -14.45 -13.08 4.50
N GLN A 3 -15.77 -13.03 4.27
CA GLN A 3 -16.72 -12.25 5.08
C GLN A 3 -16.82 -12.70 6.55
N GLN A 4 -16.45 -13.95 6.85
CA GLN A 4 -16.47 -14.48 8.21
C GLN A 4 -15.41 -13.84 9.13
N TYR A 5 -14.28 -13.38 8.58
CA TYR A 5 -13.17 -12.80 9.33
C TYR A 5 -13.49 -11.34 9.69
N GLN A 6 -13.63 -11.03 10.98
CA GLN A 6 -14.07 -9.71 11.46
C GLN A 6 -12.89 -8.79 11.81
N THR A 7 -11.70 -9.36 12.03
CA THR A 7 -10.52 -8.62 12.45
C THR A 7 -9.39 -8.75 11.42
N LEU A 8 -8.46 -7.78 11.44
CA LEU A 8 -7.24 -7.87 10.64
C LEU A 8 -6.38 -9.06 11.06
N GLU A 9 -6.35 -9.41 12.34
CA GLU A 9 -5.59 -10.55 12.85
C GLU A 9 -6.06 -11.87 12.24
N GLU A 10 -7.37 -12.12 12.24
CA GLU A 10 -7.96 -13.29 11.58
C GLU A 10 -7.64 -13.29 10.08
N LEU A 11 -7.76 -12.14 9.41
CA LEU A 11 -7.45 -12.03 7.98
C LEU A 11 -5.96 -12.30 7.68
N TRP A 12 -5.07 -11.91 8.59
CA TRP A 12 -3.63 -12.17 8.47
C TRP A 12 -3.25 -13.63 8.71
N ASN A 13 -3.94 -14.33 9.60
CA ASN A 13 -3.78 -15.78 9.75
C ASN A 13 -4.11 -16.50 8.43
N VAL A 14 -5.21 -16.10 7.78
CA VAL A 14 -5.60 -16.64 6.47
C VAL A 14 -4.55 -16.36 5.40
N VAL A 15 -3.99 -15.15 5.34
CA VAL A 15 -2.91 -14.83 4.39
C VAL A 15 -1.68 -15.71 4.64
N ASN A 16 -1.34 -15.96 5.91
CA ASN A 16 -0.20 -16.80 6.25
C ASN A 16 -0.42 -18.27 5.86
N GLU A 17 -1.61 -18.81 6.11
CA GLU A 17 -2.02 -20.17 5.69
C GLU A 17 -1.99 -20.30 4.16
N LEU A 18 -2.66 -19.39 3.44
CA LEU A 18 -2.66 -19.36 1.98
C LEU A 18 -1.25 -19.28 1.39
N ASN A 19 -0.36 -18.51 2.02
CA ASN A 19 1.01 -18.41 1.55
C ASN A 19 1.79 -19.73 1.72
N GLN A 20 1.55 -20.46 2.81
CA GLN A 20 2.18 -21.77 3.04
C GLN A 20 1.61 -22.84 2.08
N GLU A 21 0.30 -22.84 1.85
CA GLU A 21 -0.36 -23.84 1.02
C GLU A 21 -0.09 -23.64 -0.48
N LEU A 22 -0.20 -22.39 -0.97
CA LEU A 22 -0.13 -22.09 -2.39
C LEU A 22 1.28 -21.75 -2.88
N PHE A 23 2.16 -21.32 -1.97
CA PHE A 23 3.52 -20.90 -2.30
C PHE A 23 4.58 -21.50 -1.35
N PRO A 24 4.59 -22.84 -1.14
CA PRO A 24 5.47 -23.49 -0.15
C PRO A 24 6.96 -23.28 -0.43
N GLU A 25 7.34 -23.13 -1.70
CA GLU A 25 8.72 -22.90 -2.13
C GLU A 25 9.20 -21.45 -1.90
N ASN A 26 8.31 -20.52 -1.54
CA ASN A 26 8.69 -19.14 -1.30
C ASN A 26 9.25 -18.95 0.12
N SER A 27 10.55 -18.69 0.22
CA SER A 27 11.20 -18.42 1.51
C SER A 27 10.88 -17.02 2.09
N LEU A 28 10.32 -16.13 1.27
CA LEU A 28 9.91 -14.79 1.70
C LEU A 28 8.51 -14.82 2.33
N LYS A 29 8.37 -14.16 3.48
CA LYS A 29 7.09 -14.03 4.17
C LYS A 29 6.20 -12.98 3.47
N PRO A 30 4.86 -13.13 3.54
CA PRO A 30 3.93 -12.15 2.99
C PRO A 30 4.05 -10.80 3.71
N ILE A 31 3.73 -9.72 2.99
CA ILE A 31 3.63 -8.38 3.56
C ILE A 31 2.16 -7.99 3.68
N LEU A 32 1.75 -7.73 4.91
CA LEU A 32 0.38 -7.45 5.30
C LEU A 32 0.12 -5.95 5.27
N GLY A 33 -1.10 -5.52 5.61
CA GLY A 33 -1.41 -4.11 5.78
C GLY A 33 -1.21 -3.61 7.21
N ASN A 34 -0.79 -2.35 7.38
CA ASN A 34 -0.61 -1.75 8.71
C ASN A 34 -0.62 -0.20 8.66
N GLY A 35 -0.67 0.43 9.84
CA GLY A 35 -0.78 1.88 10.02
C GLY A 35 -1.90 2.22 10.99
N LYS A 36 -2.74 3.19 10.63
CA LYS A 36 -4.02 3.45 11.30
C LYS A 36 -5.06 2.42 10.85
N THR A 37 -5.30 1.41 11.68
CA THR A 37 -6.10 0.22 11.33
C THR A 37 -7.62 0.40 11.40
N PHE A 38 -8.11 1.56 11.86
CA PHE A 38 -9.53 1.88 11.88
C PHE A 38 -9.74 3.32 11.43
N ARG A 39 -10.56 3.47 10.39
CA ARG A 39 -10.94 4.73 9.73
C ARG A 39 -9.75 5.65 9.45
N PRO A 40 -8.70 5.17 8.76
CA PRO A 40 -7.64 6.06 8.29
C PRO A 40 -8.21 7.09 7.31
N LYS A 41 -7.59 8.27 7.28
CA LYS A 41 -7.86 9.29 6.26
C LYS A 41 -7.52 8.73 4.88
N VAL A 42 -6.36 8.09 4.75
CA VAL A 42 -5.88 7.55 3.47
C VAL A 42 -5.33 6.14 3.64
N MET A 43 -5.82 5.21 2.82
CA MET A 43 -5.21 3.90 2.58
C MET A 43 -4.40 3.94 1.28
N PHE A 44 -3.14 3.54 1.31
CA PHE A 44 -2.28 3.44 0.15
C PHE A 44 -2.13 1.98 -0.27
N VAL A 45 -2.54 1.68 -1.50
CA VAL A 45 -2.51 0.33 -2.08
C VAL A 45 -1.42 0.24 -3.15
N PHE A 46 -0.35 -0.47 -2.82
CA PHE A 46 0.73 -0.82 -3.74
C PHE A 46 0.41 -2.11 -4.52
N ILE A 47 1.30 -2.54 -5.42
CA ILE A 47 1.08 -3.73 -6.27
C ILE A 47 1.39 -5.01 -5.49
N ASN A 48 2.66 -5.35 -5.37
CA ASN A 48 3.16 -6.50 -4.61
C ASN A 48 4.47 -6.11 -3.91
N PRO A 49 4.75 -6.67 -2.73
CA PRO A 49 6.04 -6.54 -2.09
C PRO A 49 7.12 -7.33 -2.84
N THR A 50 8.37 -6.91 -2.66
CA THR A 50 9.57 -7.60 -3.14
C THR A 50 10.52 -7.86 -1.97
N HIS A 51 11.56 -8.67 -2.18
CA HIS A 51 12.61 -8.94 -1.18
C HIS A 51 13.28 -7.67 -0.61
N VAL A 52 13.19 -6.53 -1.32
CA VAL A 52 13.72 -5.23 -0.85
C VAL A 52 12.98 -4.75 0.41
N ASN A 53 11.76 -5.21 0.64
CA ASN A 53 11.11 -5.05 1.92
C ASN A 53 11.78 -5.99 2.95
N ILE A 54 12.58 -5.43 3.84
CA ILE A 54 13.37 -6.20 4.82
C ILE A 54 12.48 -7.01 5.78
N SER A 55 11.22 -6.61 5.96
CA SER A 55 10.25 -7.38 6.74
C SER A 55 9.67 -8.57 5.98
N SER A 56 10.22 -8.95 4.82
CA SER A 56 9.93 -10.22 4.16
C SER A 56 10.84 -11.36 4.65
N ASP A 57 11.95 -11.04 5.32
CA ASP A 57 12.87 -12.03 5.88
C ASP A 57 12.16 -12.89 6.94
N GLN A 58 12.28 -14.21 6.85
CA GLN A 58 11.67 -15.14 7.81
C GLN A 58 12.10 -14.89 9.27
N ASN A 59 13.28 -14.34 9.50
CA ASN A 59 13.83 -14.03 10.82
C ASN A 59 13.34 -12.70 11.38
N TRP A 60 12.66 -11.86 10.59
CA TRP A 60 12.07 -10.60 11.07
C TRP A 60 10.99 -10.87 12.13
N GLN A 61 11.19 -10.32 13.32
CA GLN A 61 10.29 -10.50 14.48
C GLN A 61 9.28 -9.35 14.67
N GLY A 62 9.32 -8.34 13.79
CA GLY A 62 8.45 -7.18 13.87
C GLY A 62 7.20 -7.29 12.98
N PRO A 63 6.37 -6.23 12.97
CA PRO A 63 5.27 -6.15 12.02
C PRO A 63 5.79 -6.16 10.57
N ARG A 64 5.02 -6.79 9.68
CA ARG A 64 5.31 -6.88 8.23
C ARG A 64 4.33 -6.02 7.48
N PHE A 65 4.76 -4.85 7.04
CA PHE A 65 3.94 -3.91 6.29
C PHE A 65 4.71 -3.31 5.11
N PRO A 66 4.04 -2.66 4.14
CA PRO A 66 4.70 -2.21 2.93
C PRO A 66 5.82 -1.24 3.24
N VAL A 67 6.80 -1.19 2.34
CA VAL A 67 7.85 -0.17 2.28
C VAL A 67 8.84 -0.11 3.46
N ILE A 68 8.81 -1.05 4.41
CA ILE A 68 9.86 -1.18 5.42
C ILE A 68 11.22 -1.40 4.72
N GLY A 69 12.20 -0.54 5.00
CA GLY A 69 13.53 -0.62 4.40
C GLY A 69 13.63 -0.07 2.97
N THR A 70 12.54 0.36 2.33
CA THR A 70 12.56 0.84 0.94
C THR A 70 12.74 2.36 0.87
N LYS A 71 13.99 2.84 0.97
CA LYS A 71 14.32 4.27 1.00
C LYS A 71 13.65 5.11 -0.11
N PRO A 72 13.63 4.68 -1.38
CA PRO A 72 13.09 5.52 -2.45
C PRO A 72 11.61 5.88 -2.27
N ILE A 73 10.78 4.97 -1.75
CA ILE A 73 9.36 5.25 -1.55
C ILE A 73 9.15 6.27 -0.44
N TRP A 74 9.89 6.15 0.67
CA TRP A 74 9.83 7.14 1.76
C TRP A 74 10.25 8.53 1.32
N ARG A 75 11.26 8.65 0.43
CA ARG A 75 11.65 9.94 -0.16
C ARG A 75 10.51 10.58 -0.96
N ILE A 76 9.68 9.79 -1.62
CA ILE A 76 8.52 10.32 -2.37
C ILE A 76 7.45 10.87 -1.43
N PHE A 77 7.12 10.15 -0.35
CA PHE A 77 6.21 10.69 0.66
C PHE A 77 6.78 11.95 1.32
N HIS A 78 8.09 11.97 1.60
CA HIS A 78 8.78 13.15 2.14
C HIS A 78 8.74 14.36 1.19
N HIS A 79 9.11 14.18 -0.09
CA HIS A 79 9.04 15.26 -1.10
C HIS A 79 7.62 15.77 -1.36
N ALA A 80 6.60 14.96 -1.04
CA ALA A 80 5.19 15.36 -1.09
C ALA A 80 4.72 16.11 0.17
N GLY A 81 5.57 16.27 1.20
CA GLY A 81 5.19 16.87 2.49
C GLY A 81 4.49 15.90 3.45
N MET A 82 4.41 14.61 3.10
CA MET A 82 3.63 13.59 3.82
C MET A 82 4.49 12.73 4.76
N PHE A 83 5.78 13.04 4.92
CA PHE A 83 6.70 12.31 5.79
C PHE A 83 7.66 13.27 6.51
N ASP A 84 8.11 12.88 7.69
CA ASP A 84 8.90 13.71 8.61
C ASP A 84 10.39 13.82 8.22
N ASP A 85 10.98 14.99 8.46
CA ASP A 85 12.39 15.31 8.15
C ASP A 85 13.38 14.46 8.96
N GLU A 86 13.15 14.31 10.27
CA GLU A 86 14.03 13.53 11.16
C GLU A 86 13.95 12.03 10.80
N LEU A 87 12.74 11.52 10.57
CA LEU A 87 12.53 10.13 10.18
C LEU A 87 13.16 9.84 8.81
N ILE A 88 13.03 10.71 7.81
CA ILE A 88 13.62 10.43 6.49
C ILE A 88 15.15 10.47 6.54
N GLU A 89 15.74 11.38 7.33
CA GLU A 89 17.19 11.43 7.53
C GLU A 89 17.68 10.10 8.12
N LYS A 90 17.00 9.61 9.17
CA LYS A 90 17.31 8.32 9.77
C LYS A 90 17.14 7.14 8.80
N ILE A 91 16.08 7.12 7.98
CA ILE A 91 15.89 6.11 6.92
C ILE A 91 17.05 6.15 5.91
N ASN A 92 17.48 7.35 5.51
CA ASN A 92 18.56 7.52 4.55
C ASN A 92 19.91 7.03 5.08
N ASN A 93 20.18 7.27 6.37
CA ASN A 93 21.44 6.93 7.02
C ASN A 93 21.50 5.49 7.57
N SER A 94 20.36 4.80 7.67
CA SER A 94 20.29 3.42 8.17
C SER A 94 20.44 2.38 7.05
N LYS A 95 21.16 1.28 7.30
CA LYS A 95 21.21 0.12 6.40
C LYS A 95 20.10 -0.89 6.68
N SER A 96 19.63 -0.98 7.92
CA SER A 96 18.55 -1.84 8.38
C SER A 96 17.66 -1.08 9.36
N TRP A 97 16.49 -1.62 9.71
CA TRP A 97 15.61 -1.04 10.71
C TRP A 97 15.59 -1.92 11.97
N SER A 98 15.82 -1.33 13.13
CA SER A 98 15.51 -1.96 14.42
C SER A 98 13.98 -2.00 14.64
N LEU A 99 13.49 -2.90 15.50
CA LEU A 99 12.07 -2.92 15.89
C LEU A 99 11.59 -1.58 16.48
N GLU A 100 12.38 -0.96 17.36
CA GLU A 100 12.06 0.36 17.92
C GLU A 100 11.88 1.43 16.84
N PHE A 101 12.75 1.43 15.83
CA PHE A 101 12.63 2.37 14.71
C PHE A 101 11.42 2.06 13.82
N THR A 102 11.14 0.79 13.57
CA THR A 102 9.91 0.38 12.87
C THR A 102 8.66 0.88 13.61
N ASP A 103 8.63 0.77 14.93
CA ASP A 103 7.51 1.26 15.75
C ASP A 103 7.38 2.78 15.70
N LYS A 104 8.50 3.52 15.68
CA LYS A 104 8.49 4.98 15.47
C LYS A 104 7.85 5.38 14.14
N VAL A 105 8.25 4.72 13.04
CA VAL A 105 7.65 4.95 11.72
C VAL A 105 6.17 4.55 11.70
N LEU A 106 5.81 3.43 12.32
CA LEU A 106 4.42 2.97 12.38
C LEU A 106 3.54 3.94 13.20
N ASN A 107 4.06 4.49 14.29
CA ASN A 107 3.38 5.52 15.07
C ASN A 107 3.19 6.82 14.28
N PHE A 108 4.18 7.21 13.48
CA PHE A 108 4.02 8.34 12.54
C PHE A 108 2.87 8.10 11.56
N LEU A 109 2.79 6.91 10.93
CA LEU A 109 1.68 6.57 10.03
C LEU A 109 0.33 6.64 10.74
N LYS A 110 0.25 6.15 11.99
CA LYS A 110 -0.97 6.24 12.80
C LYS A 110 -1.38 7.68 13.06
N LEU A 111 -0.43 8.55 13.41
CA LEU A 111 -0.68 9.99 13.66
C LEU A 111 -1.13 10.72 12.41
N LYS A 112 -0.53 10.41 11.25
CA LYS A 112 -0.97 10.93 9.94
C LYS A 112 -2.27 10.31 9.43
N SER A 113 -2.87 9.37 10.16
CA SER A 113 -4.04 8.61 9.75
C SER A 113 -3.85 7.90 8.41
N PHE A 114 -2.67 7.31 8.20
CA PHE A 114 -2.31 6.55 7.01
C PHE A 114 -2.33 5.06 7.28
N TYR A 115 -2.75 4.30 6.28
CA TYR A 115 -2.69 2.85 6.28
C TYR A 115 -2.06 2.38 4.97
N PHE A 116 -1.05 1.51 5.04
CA PHE A 116 -0.33 1.03 3.86
C PHE A 116 -0.63 -0.45 3.65
N THR A 117 -0.92 -0.84 2.40
CA THR A 117 -1.15 -2.23 2.02
C THR A 117 -0.80 -2.51 0.56
N ASN A 118 -0.92 -3.76 0.11
CA ASN A 118 -0.71 -4.16 -1.29
C ASN A 118 -1.97 -4.85 -1.85
N ILE A 119 -2.24 -4.81 -3.15
CA ILE A 119 -3.26 -5.67 -3.75
C ILE A 119 -2.88 -7.15 -3.68
N VAL A 120 -1.58 -7.48 -3.80
CA VAL A 120 -1.05 -8.83 -3.65
C VAL A 120 -0.13 -8.87 -2.42
N LYS A 121 -0.42 -9.76 -1.46
CA LYS A 121 0.36 -9.87 -0.21
C LYS A 121 1.60 -10.75 -0.35
N TRP A 122 1.64 -11.60 -1.38
CA TRP A 122 2.78 -12.47 -1.69
C TRP A 122 4.01 -11.65 -2.09
N THR A 123 5.17 -12.00 -1.51
CA THR A 123 6.44 -11.33 -1.77
C THR A 123 7.19 -11.99 -2.90
N GLY A 124 7.49 -11.20 -3.93
CA GLY A 124 8.28 -11.63 -5.07
C GLY A 124 9.78 -11.56 -4.84
N PRO A 125 10.57 -12.42 -5.51
CA PRO A 125 12.02 -12.35 -5.46
C PRO A 125 12.57 -11.10 -6.14
N ASP A 126 11.78 -10.42 -6.97
CA ASP A 126 12.18 -9.21 -7.70
C ASP A 126 10.97 -8.30 -8.00
N ALA A 127 11.16 -7.31 -8.88
CA ALA A 127 10.14 -6.34 -9.28
C ALA A 127 9.18 -6.83 -10.38
N THR A 128 9.16 -8.14 -10.68
CA THR A 128 8.19 -8.73 -11.60
C THR A 128 6.77 -8.57 -11.06
N LEU A 129 5.86 -8.11 -11.92
CA LEU A 129 4.47 -7.86 -11.58
C LEU A 129 3.75 -9.20 -11.30
N PRO A 130 2.77 -9.23 -10.38
CA PRO A 130 2.00 -10.43 -10.11
C PRO A 130 1.14 -10.78 -11.32
N ASN A 131 1.01 -12.08 -11.60
CA ASN A 131 0.09 -12.56 -12.63
C ASN A 131 -1.37 -12.43 -12.17
N SER A 132 -2.30 -12.63 -13.10
CA SER A 132 -3.74 -12.56 -12.85
C SER A 132 -4.22 -13.55 -11.78
N GLU A 133 -3.59 -14.73 -11.68
CA GLU A 133 -3.93 -15.73 -10.66
C GLU A 133 -3.64 -15.23 -9.25
N LYS A 134 -2.45 -14.66 -9.02
CA LYS A 134 -2.11 -14.04 -7.72
C LYS A 134 -3.07 -12.90 -7.39
N ILE A 135 -3.39 -12.05 -8.36
CA ILE A 135 -4.36 -10.97 -8.15
C ILE A 135 -5.74 -11.55 -7.75
N LYS A 136 -6.21 -12.59 -8.44
CA LYS A 136 -7.49 -13.25 -8.15
C LYS A 136 -7.53 -13.86 -6.75
N ILE A 137 -6.42 -14.38 -6.25
CA ILE A 137 -6.31 -14.92 -4.88
C ILE A 137 -6.41 -13.81 -3.83
N PHE A 138 -5.67 -12.71 -4.01
CA PHE A 138 -5.51 -11.69 -2.98
C PHE A 138 -6.50 -10.51 -3.06
N LEU A 139 -7.13 -10.26 -4.21
CA LEU A 139 -8.09 -9.15 -4.35
C LEU A 139 -9.26 -9.26 -3.35
N PRO A 140 -9.93 -10.42 -3.17
CA PRO A 140 -11.02 -10.51 -2.20
C PRO A 140 -10.56 -10.38 -0.73
N ILE A 141 -9.26 -10.60 -0.46
CA ILE A 141 -8.65 -10.33 0.84
C ILE A 141 -8.48 -8.82 1.04
N LEU A 142 -7.99 -8.10 0.02
CA LEU A 142 -7.91 -6.64 0.07
C LEU A 142 -9.30 -5.99 0.21
N GLU A 143 -10.32 -6.50 -0.49
CA GLU A 143 -11.70 -6.02 -0.32
C GLU A 143 -12.17 -6.17 1.13
N ARG A 144 -11.93 -7.34 1.74
CA ARG A 144 -12.27 -7.56 3.14
C ARG A 144 -11.46 -6.68 4.10
N GLU A 145 -10.17 -6.48 3.81
CA GLU A 145 -9.32 -5.56 4.56
C GLU A 145 -9.86 -4.13 4.52
N ILE A 146 -10.31 -3.64 3.35
CA ILE A 146 -10.93 -2.32 3.20
C ILE A 146 -12.20 -2.19 4.03
N GLU A 147 -13.04 -3.23 4.07
CA GLU A 147 -14.26 -3.25 4.88
C GLU A 147 -13.97 -3.17 6.39
N ILE A 148 -12.93 -3.86 6.86
CA ILE A 148 -12.51 -3.86 8.26
C ILE A 148 -11.88 -2.50 8.62
N VAL A 149 -11.02 -1.98 7.75
CA VAL A 149 -10.24 -0.75 8.00
C VAL A 149 -11.06 0.52 7.80
N GLN A 150 -12.02 0.51 6.87
CA GLN A 150 -12.92 1.63 6.54
C GLN A 150 -12.22 2.96 6.19
N PRO A 151 -11.30 3.00 5.20
CA PRO A 151 -10.59 4.22 4.83
C PRO A 151 -11.49 5.28 4.17
N GLN A 152 -11.29 6.56 4.49
CA GLN A 152 -12.01 7.65 3.82
C GLN A 152 -11.64 7.78 2.34
N TYR A 153 -10.34 7.68 2.03
CA TYR A 153 -9.81 7.64 0.67
C TYR A 153 -8.86 6.46 0.50
N ILE A 154 -8.80 5.93 -0.72
CA ILE A 154 -7.84 4.91 -1.14
C ILE A 154 -7.02 5.48 -2.29
N VAL A 155 -5.69 5.44 -2.17
CA VAL A 155 -4.76 5.81 -3.23
C VAL A 155 -4.17 4.55 -3.82
N THR A 156 -4.38 4.31 -5.11
CA THR A 156 -3.85 3.15 -5.82
C THR A 156 -2.59 3.54 -6.59
N PHE A 157 -1.48 2.88 -6.28
CA PHE A 157 -0.21 3.13 -6.97
C PHE A 157 -0.10 2.24 -8.23
N GLY A 158 -0.25 2.86 -9.40
CA GLY A 158 -0.26 2.20 -10.70
C GLY A 158 -1.64 1.70 -11.11
N LEU A 159 -1.76 1.29 -12.38
CA LEU A 159 -3.04 0.86 -12.96
C LEU A 159 -3.49 -0.51 -12.46
N ILE A 160 -2.59 -1.42 -12.07
CA ILE A 160 -2.98 -2.76 -11.60
C ILE A 160 -3.97 -2.70 -10.42
N PRO A 161 -3.65 -2.05 -9.28
CA PRO A 161 -4.61 -1.93 -8.20
C PRO A 161 -5.84 -1.13 -8.61
N PHE A 162 -5.68 -0.03 -9.37
CA PHE A 162 -6.81 0.78 -9.82
C PHE A 162 -7.83 -0.01 -10.66
N GLU A 163 -7.39 -0.66 -11.73
CA GLU A 163 -8.26 -1.36 -12.68
C GLU A 163 -8.94 -2.57 -12.05
N ASN A 164 -8.24 -3.31 -11.18
CA ASN A 164 -8.81 -4.47 -10.50
C ASN A 164 -9.84 -4.07 -9.43
N MET A 165 -9.62 -2.94 -8.74
CA MET A 165 -10.51 -2.46 -7.68
C MET A 165 -11.73 -1.71 -8.22
N THR A 166 -11.60 -1.00 -9.35
CA THR A 166 -12.67 -0.15 -9.90
C THR A 166 -13.37 -0.76 -11.11
N HIS A 167 -12.77 -1.75 -11.77
CA HIS A 167 -13.14 -2.24 -13.09
C HIS A 167 -13.15 -1.17 -14.20
N GLN A 168 -12.53 -0.02 -13.95
CA GLN A 168 -12.41 1.08 -14.89
C GLN A 168 -11.03 1.07 -15.53
N LYS A 169 -10.97 1.41 -16.82
CA LYS A 169 -9.71 1.61 -17.54
C LYS A 169 -9.53 3.10 -17.80
N ILE A 170 -8.37 3.61 -17.41
CA ILE A 170 -7.98 5.01 -17.65
C ILE A 170 -6.54 5.05 -18.16
N LYS A 171 -6.16 6.19 -18.74
CA LYS A 171 -4.75 6.53 -18.95
C LYS A 171 -4.31 7.45 -17.81
N LEU A 172 -3.29 7.06 -17.05
CA LEU A 172 -2.77 7.87 -15.95
C LEU A 172 -2.30 9.26 -16.41
N ILE A 173 -1.84 9.39 -17.66
CA ILE A 173 -1.41 10.68 -18.21
C ILE A 173 -2.58 11.65 -18.43
N ASP A 174 -3.73 11.15 -18.87
CA ASP A 174 -4.94 11.96 -19.06
C ASP A 174 -5.48 12.40 -17.71
N TYR A 175 -5.55 11.45 -16.75
CA TYR A 175 -5.92 11.74 -15.37
C TYR A 175 -5.02 12.81 -14.74
N TYR A 176 -3.70 12.63 -14.84
CA TYR A 176 -2.73 13.58 -14.29
C TYR A 176 -2.87 14.98 -14.93
N SER A 177 -2.99 15.05 -16.26
CA SER A 177 -3.14 16.33 -16.96
C SER A 177 -4.41 17.07 -16.53
N GLU A 178 -5.51 16.33 -16.31
CA GLU A 178 -6.78 16.86 -15.81
C GLU A 178 -6.63 17.49 -14.41
N ILE A 179 -6.08 16.73 -13.45
CA ILE A 179 -6.02 17.18 -12.04
C ILE A 179 -4.98 18.27 -11.80
N ILE A 180 -3.88 18.28 -12.56
CA ILE A 180 -2.87 19.34 -12.46
C ILE A 180 -3.37 20.63 -13.11
N LYS A 181 -4.06 20.55 -14.25
CA LYS A 181 -4.64 21.75 -14.87
C LYS A 181 -5.71 22.39 -13.98
N SER A 182 -6.56 21.56 -13.35
CA SER A 182 -7.66 22.03 -12.51
C SER A 182 -7.27 22.30 -11.06
N GLN A 183 -6.09 21.84 -10.61
CA GLN A 183 -5.68 21.82 -9.20
C GLN A 183 -6.71 21.13 -8.29
N LYS A 184 -7.45 20.16 -8.82
CA LYS A 184 -8.52 19.44 -8.12
C LYS A 184 -8.43 17.95 -8.41
N LEU A 185 -8.43 17.14 -7.35
CA LEU A 185 -8.46 15.69 -7.49
C LEU A 185 -9.79 15.22 -8.08
N ARG A 186 -9.70 14.41 -9.13
CA ARG A 186 -10.80 13.55 -9.56
C ARG A 186 -10.75 12.26 -8.75
N VAL A 187 -11.89 11.92 -8.14
CA VAL A 187 -12.08 10.74 -7.30
C VAL A 187 -13.06 9.77 -7.96
N PHE A 188 -12.94 8.50 -7.64
CA PHE A 188 -13.81 7.44 -8.14
C PHE A 188 -14.56 6.81 -6.96
N ASP A 189 -15.87 6.96 -6.91
CA ASP A 189 -16.69 6.37 -5.85
C ASP A 189 -16.72 4.84 -5.97
N MET A 190 -16.54 4.16 -4.85
CA MET A 190 -16.55 2.69 -4.77
C MET A 190 -17.36 2.22 -3.56
N GLU A 191 -17.91 1.02 -3.67
CA GLU A 191 -18.65 0.36 -2.60
C GLU A 191 -18.14 -1.08 -2.43
N TYR A 192 -17.71 -1.41 -1.21
CA TYR A 192 -17.27 -2.75 -0.82
C TYR A 192 -18.22 -3.25 0.27
N ASN A 193 -19.15 -4.15 -0.08
CA ASN A 193 -20.15 -4.73 0.82
C ASN A 193 -20.84 -3.69 1.74
N GLY A 194 -21.36 -2.62 1.14
CA GLY A 194 -22.05 -1.53 1.85
C GLY A 194 -21.14 -0.44 2.43
N PHE A 195 -19.82 -0.67 2.49
CA PHE A 195 -18.86 0.37 2.84
C PHE A 195 -18.51 1.22 1.61
N LYS A 196 -18.81 2.52 1.66
CA LYS A 196 -18.52 3.47 0.60
C LYS A 196 -17.21 4.19 0.84
N THR A 197 -16.38 4.29 -0.20
CA THR A 197 -15.09 4.99 -0.18
C THR A 197 -14.80 5.63 -1.54
N LYS A 198 -13.64 6.28 -1.66
CA LYS A 198 -13.21 6.99 -2.86
C LYS A 198 -11.81 6.57 -3.25
N ILE A 199 -11.61 6.21 -4.52
CA ILE A 199 -10.32 5.84 -5.08
C ILE A 199 -9.70 7.00 -5.83
N ILE A 200 -8.39 7.20 -5.63
CA ILE A 200 -7.55 8.18 -6.31
C ILE A 200 -6.38 7.43 -6.98
N PRO A 201 -6.32 7.35 -8.32
CA PRO A 201 -5.19 6.73 -8.99
C PRO A 201 -3.95 7.61 -8.87
N CYS A 202 -2.79 6.98 -8.66
CA CYS A 202 -1.50 7.64 -8.59
C CYS A 202 -0.46 6.89 -9.41
N TYR A 203 0.57 7.60 -9.89
CA TYR A 203 1.73 6.95 -10.50
C TYR A 203 2.51 6.13 -9.47
N PHE A 204 3.00 4.96 -9.86
CA PHE A 204 3.87 4.19 -8.99
C PHE A 204 5.11 5.03 -8.63
N PRO A 205 5.52 5.09 -7.35
CA PRO A 205 6.47 6.11 -6.88
C PRO A 205 7.93 5.84 -7.27
N VAL A 206 8.24 4.66 -7.82
CA VAL A 206 9.62 4.21 -8.09
C VAL A 206 9.70 3.33 -9.34
N GLY A 207 10.92 2.95 -9.74
CA GLY A 207 11.16 1.98 -10.83
C GLY A 207 10.66 2.50 -12.19
N ARG A 208 9.80 1.72 -12.86
CA ARG A 208 9.18 2.09 -14.15
C ARG A 208 8.02 3.10 -14.03
N GLY A 209 7.73 3.57 -12.82
CA GLY A 209 6.72 4.60 -12.57
C GLY A 209 7.20 6.01 -12.91
N ASP A 210 6.48 7.02 -12.43
CA ASP A 210 6.85 8.43 -12.59
C ASP A 210 6.87 9.11 -11.21
N PRO A 211 8.05 9.13 -10.55
CA PRO A 211 8.18 9.65 -9.19
C PRO A 211 7.80 11.13 -9.07
N LYS A 212 8.08 11.93 -10.11
CA LYS A 212 7.75 13.36 -10.12
C LYS A 212 6.24 13.56 -10.11
N LYS A 213 5.54 12.89 -11.02
CA LYS A 213 4.07 12.95 -11.08
C LYS A 213 3.44 12.38 -9.82
N ALA A 214 4.02 11.32 -9.24
CA ALA A 214 3.55 10.77 -7.97
C ALA A 214 3.61 11.81 -6.84
N VAL A 215 4.72 12.56 -6.71
CA VAL A 215 4.85 13.65 -5.73
C VAL A 215 3.78 14.73 -5.94
N GLU A 216 3.55 15.16 -7.19
CA GLU A 216 2.56 16.20 -7.49
C GLU A 216 1.12 15.76 -7.15
N ILE A 217 0.77 14.50 -7.42
CA ILE A 217 -0.53 13.94 -7.04
C ILE A 217 -0.65 13.84 -5.51
N LEU A 218 0.39 13.35 -4.83
CA LEU A 218 0.41 13.22 -3.37
C LEU A 218 0.28 14.56 -2.65
N LYS A 219 0.87 15.64 -3.19
CA LYS A 219 0.67 17.00 -2.65
C LYS A 219 -0.80 17.43 -2.68
N LEU A 220 -1.53 17.11 -3.74
CA LEU A 220 -2.97 17.38 -3.80
C LEU A 220 -3.75 16.52 -2.80
N ILE A 221 -3.32 15.27 -2.56
CA ILE A 221 -3.95 14.38 -1.57
C ILE A 221 -3.72 14.88 -0.13
N ASP A 222 -2.54 15.40 0.18
CA ASP A 222 -2.24 15.93 1.51
C ASP A 222 -3.17 17.09 1.90
N SER A 223 -3.62 17.87 0.90
CA SER A 223 -4.56 18.98 1.06
C SER A 223 -6.05 18.59 1.24
N LEU A 224 -6.41 17.31 1.16
CA LEU A 224 -7.76 16.80 1.46
C LEU A 224 -8.13 16.91 2.94
#